data_AF-A0A2M7F0X3-F1
#
_entry.id   AF-A0A2M7F0X3-F1
#
_cell.length_a   1.000
_cell.length_b   1.000
_cell.length_c   1.000
_cell.angle_alpha   90.00
_cell.angle_beta   90.00
_cell.angle_gamma   90.00
#
_symmetry.space_group_name_H-M   'P 1'
#
loop_
_entity.id
_entity.type
_entity.pdbx_description
1 polymer ?
#
loop_
_entity_poly.entity_id
_entity_poly.type
_entity_poly.pdbx_seq_one_letter_code
_entity_poly.pdbx_strand_id
1 'polypeptide(L)' 'MSVLKDVLSELFSMFVSDARLTAAILVLVLIAAALIDATALPPLAGGGVLLLGSIVILVASVRRAARARARSPRK' A
#
# COMPACT_ATOMS: atom_id res chain seq x y z
N MET A 1 13.97 -24.78 14.29
CA MET A 1 13.32 -24.78 15.62
C MET A 1 13.90 -23.68 16.49
N SER A 2 13.34 -22.50 16.34
CA SER A 2 13.38 -21.42 17.32
C SER A 2 12.12 -20.65 17.00
N VAL A 3 11.06 -20.86 17.77
CA VAL A 3 9.78 -20.16 17.61
C VAL A 3 10.02 -18.65 17.49
N LEU A 4 11.05 -18.16 18.18
CA LEU A 4 11.52 -16.78 18.10
C LEU A 4 11.97 -16.36 16.69
N LYS A 5 12.68 -17.21 15.93
CA LYS A 5 13.08 -16.91 14.54
C LYS A 5 11.87 -16.88 13.60
N ASP A 6 10.90 -17.77 13.77
CA ASP A 6 9.71 -17.80 12.92
C ASP A 6 8.83 -16.58 13.17
N VAL A 7 8.57 -16.23 14.43
CA VAL A 7 7.84 -15.01 14.79
C VAL A 7 8.54 -13.75 14.28
N LEU A 8 9.87 -13.68 14.39
CA LEU A 8 10.63 -12.53 13.88
C LEU A 8 10.52 -12.44 12.36
N SER A 9 10.66 -13.56 11.64
CA SER A 9 10.49 -13.62 10.18
C SER A 9 9.08 -13.20 9.75
N GLU A 10 8.06 -13.63 10.48
CA GLU A 10 6.66 -13.31 10.17
C GLU A 10 6.35 -11.83 10.46
N LEU A 11 6.89 -11.29 11.56
CA LEU A 11 6.81 -9.86 11.90
C LEU A 11 7.50 -9.01 10.83
N PHE A 12 8.73 -9.37 10.41
CA PHE A 12 9.43 -8.70 9.33
C PHE A 12 8.68 -8.80 7.99
N SER A 13 8.02 -9.93 7.72
CA SER A 13 7.21 -10.09 6.50
C SER A 13 5.98 -9.19 6.50
N MET A 14 5.30 -9.01 7.65
CA MET A 14 4.21 -8.04 7.77
C MET A 14 4.72 -6.60 7.63
N PHE A 15 5.82 -6.25 8.29
CA PHE A 15 6.43 -4.92 8.17
C PHE A 15 6.85 -4.58 6.73
N VAL A 16 7.43 -5.52 5.99
CA VAL A 16 7.83 -5.31 4.58
C VAL A 16 6.61 -5.15 3.67
N SER A 17 5.53 -5.89 3.95
CA SER A 17 4.23 -5.70 3.29
C SER A 17 3.70 -4.29 3.55
N ASP A 18 3.70 -3.86 4.81
CA ASP A 18 3.13 -2.58 5.24
C ASP A 18 4.00 -1.40 4.81
N ALA A 19 5.32 -1.57 4.73
CA ALA A 19 6.25 -0.57 4.18
C ALA A 19 5.96 -0.29 2.70
N ARG A 20 5.63 -1.32 1.90
CA ARG A 20 5.24 -1.15 0.49
C ARG A 20 3.90 -0.44 0.36
N LEU A 21 2.93 -0.78 1.21
CA LEU A 21 1.64 -0.11 1.24
C LEU A 21 1.80 1.38 1.62
N THR A 22 2.57 1.64 2.67
CA THR A 22 2.92 2.99 3.12
C THR A 22 3.59 3.79 2.02
N ALA A 23 4.58 3.20 1.32
CA ALA A 23 5.25 3.85 0.20
C ALA A 23 4.26 4.19 -0.94
N ALA A 24 3.33 3.30 -1.27
CA ALA A 24 2.31 3.56 -2.28
C ALA A 24 1.40 4.73 -1.88
N ILE A 25 0.99 4.80 -0.60
CA ILE A 25 0.18 5.90 -0.07
C ILE A 25 0.97 7.21 -0.13
N LEU A 26 2.26 7.21 0.28
CA LEU A 26 3.11 8.41 0.21
C LEU A 26 3.27 8.92 -1.22
N VAL A 27 3.45 8.02 -2.19
CA VAL A 27 3.50 8.37 -3.61
C VAL A 27 2.17 8.97 -4.08
N LEU A 28 1.03 8.40 -3.66
CA LEU A 28 -0.27 8.97 -3.99
C LEU A 28 -0.46 10.36 -3.40
N VAL A 29 -0.05 10.56 -2.15
CA VAL A 29 -0.10 11.87 -1.49
C VAL A 29 0.77 12.89 -2.22
N LEU A 30 1.98 12.50 -2.63
CA LEU A 30 2.86 13.35 -3.45
C LEU A 30 2.22 13.72 -4.78
N ILE A 31 1.58 12.77 -5.46
CA ILE A 31 0.86 13.03 -6.72
C ILE A 31 -0.30 14.00 -6.48
N ALA A 32 -1.09 13.79 -5.43
CA ALA A 32 -2.21 14.68 -5.09
C ALA A 32 -1.72 16.10 -4.73
N ALA A 33 -0.66 16.21 -3.93
CA ALA A 33 -0.05 17.49 -3.58
C ALA A 33 0.47 18.22 -4.83
N ALA A 34 1.21 17.51 -5.70
CA ALA A 34 1.71 18.07 -6.96
C ALA A 34 0.56 18.51 -7.88
N LEU A 35 -0.55 17.76 -7.91
CA LEU A 35 -1.73 18.17 -8.68
C LEU A 35 -2.34 19.45 -8.12
N ILE A 36 -2.53 19.54 -6.80
CA ILE A 36 -3.14 20.73 -6.16
C ILE A 36 -2.24 21.97 -6.32
N ASP A 37 -0.91 21.80 -6.28
CA ASP A 37 0.04 22.91 -6.37
C ASP A 37 0.30 23.35 -7.82
N ALA A 38 0.37 22.40 -8.77
CA ALA A 38 0.61 22.68 -10.19
C ALA A 38 -0.65 23.10 -10.95
N THR A 39 -1.82 22.67 -10.48
CA THR A 39 -3.10 23.03 -11.06
C THR A 39 -3.89 23.67 -9.94
N ALA A 40 -4.27 24.95 -10.04
CA ALA A 40 -5.08 25.68 -9.04
C ALA A 40 -6.51 25.11 -8.91
N LEU A 41 -6.65 23.79 -8.97
CA LEU A 41 -7.85 23.02 -8.89
C LEU A 41 -8.46 23.18 -7.49
N PRO A 42 -9.80 23.11 -7.39
CA PRO A 42 -10.48 23.17 -6.11
C PRO A 42 -9.93 22.07 -5.17
N PRO A 43 -9.69 22.37 -3.88
CA PRO A 43 -9.21 21.39 -2.91
C PRO A 43 -10.06 20.10 -2.86
N LEU A 44 -11.34 20.19 -3.22
CA LEU A 44 -12.23 19.03 -3.35
C LEU A 44 -11.76 18.02 -4.42
N ALA A 45 -11.21 18.48 -5.54
CA ALA A 45 -10.73 17.59 -6.59
C ALA A 45 -9.48 16.81 -6.14
N GLY A 46 -8.57 17.47 -5.41
CA GLY A 46 -7.44 16.81 -4.75
C GLY A 46 -7.88 15.76 -3.73
N GLY A 47 -8.90 16.08 -2.93
CA GLY A 47 -9.54 15.12 -2.02
C GLY A 47 -10.16 13.91 -2.75
N GLY A 48 -10.80 14.13 -3.90
CA GLY A 48 -11.34 13.07 -4.75
C GLY A 48 -10.25 12.14 -5.30
N VAL A 49 -9.11 12.69 -5.74
CA VAL A 49 -7.95 11.90 -6.18
C VAL A 49 -7.38 11.06 -5.05
N LEU A 50 -7.26 11.62 -3.83
CA LEU A 50 -6.82 10.87 -2.65
C LEU A 50 -7.79 9.74 -2.30
N LEU A 51 -9.09 10.00 -2.31
CA LEU A 51 -10.12 9.01 -1.98
C LEU A 51 -10.13 7.86 -2.99
N LEU A 52 -10.18 8.17 -4.30
CA LEU A 52 -10.18 7.14 -5.33
C LEU A 52 -8.83 6.40 -5.38
N GLY A 53 -7.73 7.14 -5.29
CA GLY A 53 -6.39 6.56 -5.29
C GLY A 53 -6.15 5.62 -4.11
N SER A 54 -6.62 5.97 -2.91
CA SER A 54 -6.47 5.12 -1.72
C SER A 54 -7.28 3.83 -1.83
N ILE A 55 -8.50 3.87 -2.38
CA ILE A 55 -9.29 2.67 -2.68
C ILE A 55 -8.56 1.78 -3.70
N VAL A 56 -8.01 2.36 -4.77
CA VAL A 56 -7.26 1.61 -5.79
C VAL A 56 -6.03 0.94 -5.18
N ILE A 57 -5.26 1.65 -4.35
CA ILE A 57 -4.10 1.10 -3.66
C ILE A 57 -4.49 -0.03 -2.72
N LEU A 58 -5.59 0.13 -1.97
CA LEU A 58 -6.10 -0.90 -1.08
C LEU A 58 -6.46 -2.18 -1.85
N VAL A 59 -7.26 -2.04 -2.91
CA VAL A 59 -7.68 -3.18 -3.75
C VAL A 59 -6.47 -3.84 -4.41
N ALA A 60 -5.52 -3.06 -4.93
CA ALA A 60 -4.30 -3.60 -5.53
C ALA A 60 -3.46 -4.37 -4.51
N SER A 61 -3.34 -3.85 -3.28
CA SER A 61 -2.59 -4.47 -2.20
C SER A 61 -3.24 -5.77 -1.73
N VAL A 62 -4.56 -5.78 -1.52
CA VAL A 62 -5.32 -6.98 -1.18
C VAL A 62 -5.22 -8.04 -2.28
N ARG A 63 -5.44 -7.67 -3.55
CA ARG A 63 -5.32 -8.61 -4.68
C ARG A 63 -3.92 -9.17 -4.81
N ARG A 64 -2.90 -8.36 -4.55
CA ARG A 64 -1.50 -8.81 -4.57
C ARG A 64 -1.22 -9.79 -3.44
N ALA A 65 -1.65 -9.50 -2.22
CA ALA A 65 -1.49 -10.39 -1.07
C ALA A 65 -2.22 -11.73 -1.28
N ALA A 66 -3.45 -11.69 -1.81
CA ALA A 66 -4.21 -12.88 -2.17
C ALA A 66 -3.48 -13.74 -3.23
N ARG A 67 -2.93 -13.12 -4.28
CA ARG A 67 -2.14 -13.83 -5.30
C ARG A 67 -0.82 -14.39 -4.77
N ALA A 68 -0.15 -13.68 -3.86
CA ALA A 68 1.08 -14.15 -3.23
C ALA A 68 0.82 -15.43 -2.39
N ARG A 69 -0.29 -15.45 -1.63
CA ARG A 69 -0.74 -16.66 -0.93
C ARG A 69 -1.08 -17.80 -1.88
N ALA A 70 -1.77 -17.53 -3.00
CA ALA A 70 -2.13 -18.55 -3.99
C ALA A 70 -0.91 -19.18 -4.71
N ARG A 71 0.21 -18.45 -4.82
CA ARG A 71 1.46 -18.93 -5.46
C ARG A 71 2.42 -19.64 -4.50
N SER A 72 2.12 -19.69 -3.21
CA SER A 72 2.85 -20.51 -2.25
C SER A 72 2.06 -21.80 -1.99
N PRO A 73 2.12 -22.80 -2.88
CA PRO A 73 1.62 -24.12 -2.53
C PRO A 73 2.43 -24.56 -1.32
N ARG A 74 1.71 -24.74 -0.21
CA ARG A 74 2.20 -25.36 1.02
C ARG A 74 3.05 -26.58 0.63
N LYS A 75 4.37 -26.49 0.79
CA LYS A 75 5.23 -27.65 0.94
C LYS A 75 5.15 -28.12 2.37
#